data_AF-A0A2S5N3F5-F1
#
_entry.id   AF-A0A2S5N3F5-F1
#
_cell.length_a   1.000
_cell.length_b   1.000
_cell.length_c   1.000
_cell.angle_alpha   90.00
_cell.angle_beta   90.00
_cell.angle_gamma   90.00
#
_symmetry.space_group_name_H-M   'P 1'
#
loop_
_entity.id
_entity.type
_entity.pdbx_description
1 polymer ?
#
loop_
_entity_poly.entity_id
_entity_poly.type
_entity_poly.pdbx_seq_one_letter_code
_entity_poly.pdbx_strand_id
1 'polypeptide(L)'
;MATAIAHPSLRRGPAGKRPRPGDLDWPDAMAGAYAMAARDAFAVAGELSRRSHALLVAVPKLRAKGAGRVVDLLLADDCVSPARAARTSRLSDRAARRLFDRLVELGAVRELTGRPNFRLYGL
;
A
#
# COMPACT_ATOMS: atom_id res chain seq x y z
N MET A 1 -1.88 0.81 13.07
CA MET A 1 -3.35 0.81 12.85
C MET A 1 -3.89 -0.53 13.31
N ALA A 2 -4.82 -0.56 14.26
CA ALA A 2 -5.55 -1.78 14.61
C ALA A 2 -6.87 -1.75 13.85
N THR A 3 -7.01 -2.55 12.80
CA THR A 3 -8.27 -2.67 12.06
C THR A 3 -9.21 -3.58 12.83
N ALA A 4 -10.40 -3.10 13.16
CA ALA A 4 -11.43 -3.92 13.79
C ALA A 4 -11.98 -4.93 12.78
N ILE A 5 -11.90 -6.23 13.11
CA ILE A 5 -12.43 -7.30 12.25
C ILE A 5 -13.88 -7.57 12.65
N ALA A 6 -14.79 -6.84 12.02
CA ALA A 6 -16.22 -6.91 12.29
C ALA A 6 -16.96 -7.89 11.36
N HIS A 7 -16.35 -9.01 10.97
CA HIS A 7 -17.00 -9.97 10.07
C HIS A 7 -18.18 -10.68 10.76
N PRO A 8 -19.35 -10.86 10.10
CA PRO A 8 -20.52 -11.53 10.70
C PRO A 8 -20.28 -12.98 11.12
N SER A 9 -19.39 -13.72 10.44
CA SER A 9 -19.05 -15.12 10.80
C SER A 9 -18.39 -15.28 12.18
N LEU A 10 -17.94 -14.19 12.79
CA LEU A 10 -17.41 -14.19 14.16
C LEU A 10 -18.50 -14.09 15.23
N ARG A 11 -19.76 -13.88 14.82
CA ARG A 11 -20.91 -13.95 15.72
C ARG A 11 -21.22 -15.42 16.02
N ARG A 12 -21.54 -15.71 17.27
CA ARG A 12 -21.76 -17.07 17.76
C ARG A 12 -22.98 -17.17 18.68
N GLY A 13 -23.40 -18.41 18.90
CA GLY A 13 -24.56 -18.78 19.70
C GLY A 13 -25.92 -18.40 19.08
N PRO A 14 -27.03 -18.77 19.74
CA PRO A 14 -28.39 -18.57 19.22
C PRO A 14 -28.76 -17.10 19.01
N ALA A 15 -28.16 -16.20 19.79
CA ALA A 15 -28.39 -14.76 19.73
C ALA A 15 -27.48 -14.04 18.72
N GLY A 16 -26.57 -14.74 18.03
CA GLY A 16 -25.65 -14.15 17.06
C GLY A 16 -24.82 -13.00 17.63
N LYS A 17 -24.35 -13.14 18.87
CA LYS A 17 -23.56 -12.12 19.56
C LYS A 17 -22.08 -12.32 19.25
N ARG A 18 -21.31 -11.24 19.30
CA ARG A 18 -19.84 -11.36 19.28
C ARG A 18 -19.38 -11.80 20.67
N PRO A 19 -18.57 -12.87 20.77
CA PRO A 19 -17.94 -13.24 22.02
C PRO A 19 -17.14 -12.07 22.60
N ARG A 20 -17.03 -12.02 23.92
CA ARG A 20 -16.24 -11.07 24.69
C ARG A 20 -15.12 -11.81 25.42
N PRO A 21 -14.05 -11.12 25.84
CA PRO A 21 -13.06 -11.71 26.72
C PRO A 21 -13.72 -12.34 27.96
N GLY A 22 -13.52 -13.64 28.17
CA GLY A 22 -14.12 -14.42 29.25
C GLY A 22 -15.25 -15.36 28.81
N ASP A 23 -15.81 -15.20 27.62
CA ASP A 23 -16.78 -16.15 27.06
C ASP A 23 -16.08 -17.45 26.63
N LEU A 24 -16.75 -18.61 26.77
CA LEU A 24 -16.17 -19.91 26.43
C LEU A 24 -15.78 -20.04 24.95
N ASP A 25 -16.48 -19.34 24.07
CA ASP A 25 -16.25 -19.34 22.62
C ASP A 25 -15.35 -18.19 22.14
N TRP A 26 -14.81 -17.39 23.07
CA TRP A 26 -13.87 -16.29 22.79
C TRP A 26 -12.58 -16.76 22.10
N PRO A 27 -11.88 -17.84 22.54
CA PRO A 27 -10.63 -18.26 21.92
C PRO A 27 -10.80 -18.60 20.44
N ASP A 28 -11.88 -19.31 20.10
CA ASP A 28 -12.15 -19.69 18.72
C ASP A 28 -12.57 -18.49 17.86
N ALA A 29 -13.34 -17.54 18.42
CA ALA A 29 -13.69 -16.31 17.72
C ALA A 29 -12.44 -15.46 17.43
N MET A 30 -11.50 -15.41 18.37
CA MET A 30 -10.20 -14.77 18.19
C MET A 30 -9.37 -15.47 17.11
N ALA A 31 -9.26 -16.81 17.15
CA ALA A 31 -8.54 -17.58 16.15
C ALA A 31 -9.12 -17.34 14.73
N GLY A 32 -10.45 -17.34 14.61
CA GLY A 32 -11.14 -17.01 13.35
C GLY A 32 -10.86 -15.59 12.88
N ALA A 33 -10.85 -14.61 13.79
CA ALA A 33 -10.53 -13.22 13.47
C ALA A 33 -9.08 -13.09 12.97
N TYR A 34 -8.11 -13.72 13.65
CA TYR A 34 -6.71 -13.74 13.21
C TYR A 34 -6.54 -14.41 11.84
N ALA A 35 -7.21 -15.53 11.60
CA ALA A 35 -7.13 -16.21 10.31
C ALA A 35 -7.63 -15.33 9.16
N MET A 36 -8.72 -14.58 9.37
CA MET A 36 -9.20 -13.61 8.37
C MET A 36 -8.24 -12.44 8.21
N ALA A 37 -7.75 -11.86 9.31
CA ALA A 37 -6.75 -10.79 9.27
C ALA A 37 -5.51 -11.18 8.46
N ALA A 38 -5.00 -12.39 8.73
CA ALA A 38 -3.83 -12.92 8.07
C ALA A 38 -4.08 -13.08 6.57
N ARG A 39 -5.24 -13.65 6.18
CA ARG A 39 -5.61 -13.79 4.76
C ARG A 39 -5.68 -12.45 4.04
N ASP A 40 -6.32 -11.44 4.65
CA ASP A 40 -6.42 -10.10 4.07
C ASP A 40 -5.03 -9.44 3.96
N ALA A 41 -4.20 -9.58 4.99
CA ALA A 41 -2.82 -9.08 4.98
C ALA A 41 -1.97 -9.77 3.89
N PHE A 42 -2.10 -11.08 3.70
CA PHE A 42 -1.42 -11.81 2.63
C PHE A 42 -1.87 -11.36 1.24
N ALA A 43 -3.16 -11.08 1.05
CA ALA A 43 -3.67 -10.56 -0.21
C ALA A 43 -3.05 -9.19 -0.55
N VAL A 44 -3.00 -8.28 0.43
CA VAL A 44 -2.36 -6.96 0.29
C VAL A 44 -0.85 -7.10 0.04
N ALA A 45 -0.16 -7.96 0.79
CA ALA A 45 1.27 -8.21 0.62
C ALA A 45 1.59 -8.79 -0.76
N GLY A 46 0.75 -9.69 -1.28
CA GLY A 46 0.89 -10.25 -2.62
C GLY A 46 0.73 -9.19 -3.72
N GLU A 47 -0.22 -8.27 -3.58
CA GLU A 47 -0.37 -7.15 -4.50
C GLU A 47 0.81 -6.18 -4.43
N LEU A 48 1.25 -5.82 -3.22
CA LEU A 48 2.41 -4.96 -3.03
C LEU A 48 3.69 -5.58 -3.60
N SER A 49 3.87 -6.90 -3.45
CA SER A 49 5.00 -7.64 -4.01
C SER A 49 5.02 -7.55 -5.54
N ARG A 50 3.88 -7.80 -6.21
CA ARG A 50 3.77 -7.67 -7.68
C ARG A 50 4.08 -6.26 -8.17
N ARG A 51 3.58 -5.25 -7.46
CA ARG A 51 3.79 -3.84 -7.84
C ARG A 51 5.21 -3.36 -7.59
N SER A 52 5.80 -3.77 -6.47
CA SER A 52 7.22 -3.55 -6.18
C SER A 52 8.09 -4.18 -7.26
N HIS A 53 7.76 -5.39 -7.69
CA HIS A 53 8.45 -6.04 -8.81
C HIS A 53 8.29 -5.26 -10.13
N ALA A 54 7.08 -4.79 -10.47
CA ALA A 54 6.86 -3.96 -11.65
C ALA A 54 7.68 -2.66 -11.61
N LEU A 55 7.80 -2.02 -10.44
CA LEU A 55 8.66 -0.85 -10.24
C LEU A 55 10.13 -1.20 -10.48
N LEU A 56 10.63 -2.29 -9.90
CA LEU A 56 12.02 -2.74 -10.08
C LEU A 56 12.35 -3.06 -11.55
N VAL A 57 11.43 -3.68 -12.28
CA VAL A 57 11.56 -3.94 -13.73
C VAL A 57 11.59 -2.64 -14.55
N ALA A 58 10.97 -1.57 -14.06
CA ALA A 58 10.99 -0.25 -14.71
C ALA A 58 12.29 0.54 -14.47
N VAL A 59 13.05 0.24 -13.39
CA VAL A 59 14.29 0.95 -13.02
C VAL A 59 15.27 1.17 -14.19
N PRO A 60 15.67 0.17 -15.00
CA PRO A 60 16.61 0.38 -16.09
C PRO A 60 16.07 1.28 -17.22
N LYS A 61 14.77 1.56 -17.25
CA LYS A 61 14.12 2.46 -18.23
C LYS A 61 14.14 3.92 -17.76
N LEU A 62 14.58 4.20 -16.54
CA LEU A 62 14.61 5.54 -15.96
C LEU A 62 15.96 6.22 -16.25
N ARG A 63 15.91 7.40 -16.88
CA ARG A 63 17.12 8.15 -17.28
C ARG A 63 17.51 9.27 -16.31
N ALA A 64 16.68 9.55 -15.31
CA ALA A 64 16.94 10.65 -14.38
C ALA A 64 18.01 10.25 -13.35
N LYS A 65 19.04 11.09 -13.16
CA LYS A 65 20.15 10.84 -12.22
C LYS A 65 19.69 10.62 -10.77
N GLY A 66 18.52 11.15 -10.38
CA GLY A 66 17.91 10.96 -9.06
C GLY A 66 16.89 9.82 -8.96
N ALA A 67 16.65 9.05 -10.04
CA ALA A 67 15.57 8.07 -10.11
C ALA A 67 15.69 6.97 -9.04
N GLY A 68 16.90 6.49 -8.75
CA GLY A 68 17.11 5.46 -7.71
C GLY A 68 16.55 5.89 -6.35
N ARG A 69 16.82 7.13 -5.92
CA ARG A 69 16.29 7.65 -4.64
C ARG A 69 14.77 7.78 -4.63
N VAL A 70 14.14 7.98 -5.79
CA VAL A 70 12.68 8.02 -5.90
C VAL A 70 12.09 6.61 -5.84
N VAL A 71 12.78 5.62 -6.42
CA VAL A 71 12.42 4.20 -6.32
C VAL A 71 12.53 3.73 -4.86
N ASP A 72 13.62 4.05 -4.17
CA ASP A 72 13.78 3.71 -2.75
C ASP A 72 12.66 4.33 -1.90
N LEU A 73 12.28 5.57 -2.19
CA LEU A 73 11.21 6.27 -1.48
C LEU A 73 9.83 5.61 -1.74
N LEU A 74 9.55 5.17 -2.97
CA LEU A 74 8.33 4.45 -3.32
C LEU A 74 8.24 3.05 -2.69
N LEU A 75 9.38 2.42 -2.43
CA LEU A 75 9.43 1.13 -1.72
C LEU A 75 9.31 1.29 -0.20
N ALA A 76 9.61 2.48 0.33
CA ALA A 76 9.62 2.76 1.77
C ALA A 76 8.34 3.42 2.30
N ASP A 77 7.57 4.10 1.44
CA ASP A 77 6.37 4.83 1.82
C ASP A 77 5.14 4.35 1.03
N ASP A 78 3.97 4.33 1.69
CA ASP A 78 2.68 4.00 1.05
C ASP A 78 2.35 4.93 -0.13
N CYS A 79 2.73 6.21 0.00
CA CYS A 79 2.55 7.18 -1.07
C CYS A 79 3.60 8.31 -1.02
N VAL A 80 3.92 8.84 -2.20
CA VAL A 80 4.97 9.83 -2.42
C VAL A 80 4.44 10.94 -3.33
N SER A 81 4.67 12.19 -2.93
CA SER A 81 4.42 13.34 -3.81
C SER A 81 5.64 13.68 -4.66
N PRO A 82 5.47 14.22 -5.89
CA PRO A 82 6.58 14.69 -6.69
C PRO A 82 7.47 15.74 -5.98
N ALA A 83 6.87 16.60 -5.15
CA ALA A 83 7.62 17.59 -4.37
C ALA A 83 8.51 16.96 -3.28
N ARG A 84 8.00 15.95 -2.55
CA ARG A 84 8.78 15.18 -1.58
C ARG A 84 9.93 14.44 -2.27
N ALA A 85 9.64 13.82 -3.41
CA ALA A 85 10.63 13.14 -4.23
C ALA A 85 11.71 14.11 -4.73
N ALA A 86 11.32 15.29 -5.24
CA ALA A 86 12.24 16.32 -5.73
C ALA A 86 13.27 16.70 -4.67
N ARG A 87 12.82 17.04 -3.46
CA ARG A 87 13.67 17.34 -2.30
C ARG A 87 14.63 16.19 -1.95
N THR A 88 14.11 14.97 -1.89
CA THR A 88 14.87 13.79 -1.43
C THR A 88 15.89 13.30 -2.47
N SER A 89 15.61 13.50 -3.75
CA SER A 89 16.42 13.03 -4.88
C SER A 89 17.24 14.13 -5.56
N ARG A 90 17.18 15.38 -5.06
CA ARG A 90 17.81 16.57 -5.66
C ARG A 90 17.42 16.78 -7.12
N LEU A 91 16.18 16.44 -7.47
CA LEU A 91 15.57 16.72 -8.77
C LEU A 91 14.88 18.10 -8.70
N SER A 92 14.75 18.76 -9.85
CA SER A 92 13.81 19.88 -9.95
C SER A 92 12.38 19.36 -9.89
N ASP A 93 11.42 20.20 -9.46
CA ASP A 93 10.00 19.82 -9.42
C ASP A 93 9.49 19.37 -10.79
N ARG A 94 9.98 19.97 -11.89
CA ARG A 94 9.62 19.54 -13.25
C ARG A 94 10.19 18.16 -13.57
N ALA A 95 11.42 17.87 -13.19
CA ALA A 95 12.03 16.56 -13.41
C ALA A 95 11.34 15.47 -12.58
N ALA A 96 10.98 15.75 -11.33
CA ALA A 96 10.23 14.81 -10.49
C ALA A 96 8.85 14.52 -11.08
N ARG A 97 8.07 15.54 -11.50
CA ARG A 97 6.77 15.35 -12.16
C ARG A 97 6.88 14.47 -13.40
N ARG A 98 7.80 14.77 -14.32
CA ARG A 98 8.04 13.96 -15.52
C ARG A 98 8.45 12.53 -15.21
N LEU A 99 9.21 12.31 -14.13
CA LEU A 99 9.59 10.97 -13.68
C LEU A 99 8.36 10.19 -13.22
N PHE A 100 7.47 10.79 -12.44
CA PHE A 100 6.22 10.14 -12.03
C PHE A 100 5.29 9.86 -13.21
N ASP A 101 5.14 10.81 -14.14
CA ASP A 101 4.35 10.59 -15.37
C ASP A 101 4.91 9.39 -16.15
N ARG A 102 6.24 9.29 -16.27
CA ARG A 102 6.89 8.15 -16.93
C ARG A 102 6.68 6.83 -16.18
N LEU A 103 6.73 6.83 -14.85
CA LEU A 103 6.48 5.64 -14.03
C LEU A 103 5.02 5.16 -14.19
N VAL A 104 4.05 6.08 -14.28
CA VAL A 104 2.65 5.74 -14.57
C VAL A 104 2.52 5.14 -15.97
N GLU A 105 3.15 5.76 -16.98
CA GLU A 105 3.18 5.25 -18.36
C GLU A 105 3.75 3.83 -18.46
N LEU A 106 4.74 3.51 -17.62
CA LEU A 106 5.36 2.19 -17.53
C LEU A 106 4.54 1.20 -16.69
N GLY A 107 3.43 1.62 -16.08
CA GLY A 107 2.63 0.80 -15.17
C GLY A 107 3.30 0.49 -13.83
N ALA A 108 4.36 1.23 -13.48
CA ALA A 108 5.17 0.99 -12.29
C ALA A 108 4.59 1.62 -11.01
N VAL A 109 3.80 2.68 -11.15
CA VAL A 109 3.10 3.36 -10.03
C VAL A 109 1.71 3.81 -10.47
N ARG A 110 0.87 4.15 -9.50
CA ARG A 110 -0.48 4.69 -9.71
C ARG A 110 -0.62 6.06 -9.07
N GLU A 111 -1.41 6.92 -9.70
CA GLU A 111 -1.91 8.16 -9.09
C GLU A 111 -3.09 7.82 -8.17
N LEU A 112 -3.09 8.35 -6.94
CA LEU A 112 -4.02 7.96 -5.87
C LEU A 112 -5.04 9.03 -5.48
N THR A 113 -4.86 10.29 -5.91
CA THR A 113 -5.69 11.42 -5.46
C THR A 113 -6.85 11.72 -6.38
N GLY A 114 -6.81 11.32 -7.65
CA GLY A 114 -7.83 11.62 -8.65
C GLY A 114 -7.93 13.11 -9.02
N ARG A 115 -6.90 13.91 -8.71
CA ARG A 115 -6.92 15.38 -8.88
C ARG A 115 -5.87 15.86 -9.89
N PRO A 116 -6.08 17.03 -10.52
CA PRO A 116 -5.09 17.60 -11.43
C PRO A 116 -3.83 18.13 -10.72
N ASN A 117 -3.96 18.55 -9.45
CA ASN A 117 -2.89 19.15 -8.64
C ASN A 117 -2.70 18.40 -7.32
N PHE A 118 -1.51 18.54 -6.71
CA PHE A 118 -1.13 17.89 -5.44
C PHE A 118 -1.25 16.36 -5.45
N ARG A 119 -0.86 15.75 -6.57
CA ARG A 119 -0.92 14.31 -6.78
C ARG A 119 -0.02 13.54 -5.83
N LEU A 120 -0.53 12.42 -5.34
CA LEU A 120 0.20 11.40 -4.61
C LEU A 120 0.26 10.15 -5.47
N TYR A 121 1.42 9.52 -5.47
CA TYR A 121 1.66 8.30 -6.21
C TYR A 121 2.07 7.20 -5.25
N GLY A 122 1.58 6.00 -5.49
CA GLY A 122 1.98 4.82 -4.75
C GLY A 122 2.11 3.64 -5.68
N LEU A 123 2.49 2.51 -5.11
CA LEU A 123 2.48 1.23 -5.81
C LEU A 123 1.03 0.86 -6.13
#